data_AF-A0A349R1B5-F1
#
_entry.id   AF-A0A349R1B5-F1
#
_cell.length_a   1.000
_cell.length_b   1.000
_cell.length_c   1.000
_cell.angle_alpha   90.00
_cell.angle_beta   90.00
_cell.angle_gamma   90.00
#
_symmetry.space_group_name_H-M   'P 1'
#
loop_
_entity.id
_entity.type
_entity.pdbx_description
1 polymer ?
#
loop_
_entity_poly.entity_id
_entity_poly.type
_entity_poly.pdbx_seq_one_letter_code
_entity_poly.pdbx_strand_id
1 'polypeptide(L)'
;MNKIRVSAVSYTNTYPFLNGIRKSKVMEQIDLSVDYPSACAQKVIDDQADIGIIPTAALLSLPEYYINTDFCIGTEGAVDSVFIFANKPIEEVKTLRLDKQSRTSNGLARVLIKNYWKKDVELVTDESIEPDAYVLIGDRTFGKKNAVPYVYDLGEEWFNFTG
;
A
#
# COMPACT_ATOMS: atom_id res chain seq x y z
N MET A 1 0.23 -27.84 -20.25
CA MET A 1 1.03 -26.80 -19.56
C MET A 1 0.30 -26.43 -18.29
N ASN A 2 1.00 -26.32 -17.16
CA ASN A 2 0.40 -25.73 -15.96
C ASN A 2 0.22 -24.23 -16.21
N LYS A 3 -0.93 -23.70 -15.79
CA LYS A 3 -1.19 -22.25 -15.85
C LYS A 3 -0.25 -21.52 -14.90
N ILE A 4 0.16 -20.31 -15.27
CA ILE A 4 0.97 -19.44 -14.40
C ILE A 4 0.06 -18.87 -13.31
N ARG A 5 0.44 -19.01 -12.05
CA ARG A 5 -0.29 -18.50 -10.88
C ARG A 5 0.01 -17.00 -10.71
N VAL A 6 -1.01 -16.16 -10.90
CA VAL A 6 -0.88 -14.70 -10.86
C VAL A 6 -1.66 -14.15 -9.67
N SER A 7 -1.01 -13.36 -8.81
CA SER A 7 -1.70 -12.62 -7.75
C SER A 7 -1.73 -11.12 -8.05
N ALA A 8 -2.93 -10.56 -8.23
CA ALA A 8 -3.10 -9.14 -8.50
C ALA A 8 -3.82 -8.43 -7.35
N VAL A 9 -3.55 -7.14 -7.18
CA VAL A 9 -4.22 -6.32 -6.17
C VAL A 9 -5.70 -6.14 -6.55
N SER A 10 -6.59 -6.03 -5.55
CA SER A 10 -8.04 -5.89 -5.76
C SER A 10 -8.60 -4.46 -5.61
N TYR A 11 -7.74 -3.46 -5.42
CA TYR A 11 -8.15 -2.06 -5.28
C TYR A 11 -8.46 -1.40 -6.63
N THR A 12 -9.23 -0.31 -6.58
CA THR A 12 -9.67 0.44 -7.77
C THR A 12 -8.50 0.84 -8.68
N ASN A 13 -7.32 1.14 -8.14
CA ASN A 13 -6.12 1.51 -8.91
C ASN A 13 -5.64 0.42 -9.89
N THR A 14 -5.98 -0.85 -9.65
CA THR A 14 -5.65 -1.98 -10.54
C THR A 14 -6.81 -2.39 -11.45
N TYR A 15 -7.98 -1.80 -11.28
CA TYR A 15 -9.16 -2.18 -12.04
C TYR A 15 -8.97 -2.08 -13.56
N PRO A 16 -8.35 -1.02 -14.12
CA PRO A 16 -8.07 -0.96 -15.57
C PRO A 16 -7.21 -2.14 -16.05
N PHE A 17 -6.17 -2.48 -15.30
CA PHE A 17 -5.26 -3.58 -15.60
C PHE A 17 -5.98 -4.93 -15.56
N LEU A 18 -6.72 -5.21 -14.48
CA LEU A 18 -7.50 -6.43 -14.33
C LEU A 18 -8.55 -6.60 -15.44
N ASN A 19 -9.22 -5.51 -15.81
CA ASN A 19 -10.20 -5.51 -16.91
C ASN A 19 -9.54 -5.83 -18.26
N GLY A 20 -8.33 -5.31 -18.51
CA GLY A 20 -7.53 -5.66 -19.68
C GLY A 20 -7.15 -7.15 -19.71
N ILE A 21 -6.59 -7.65 -18.61
CA ILE A 21 -6.20 -9.07 -18.47
C ILE A 21 -7.41 -9.98 -18.71
N ARG A 22 -8.54 -9.74 -18.03
CA ARG A 22 -9.77 -10.55 -18.13
C ARG A 22 -10.35 -10.60 -19.54
N LYS A 23 -10.12 -9.59 -20.38
CA LYS A 23 -10.60 -9.52 -21.76
C LYS A 23 -9.57 -10.02 -22.79
N SER A 24 -8.39 -10.41 -22.34
CA SER A 24 -7.30 -10.87 -23.20
C SER A 24 -7.20 -12.41 -23.22
N LYS A 25 -6.54 -12.95 -24.25
CA LYS A 25 -6.23 -14.39 -24.34
C LYS A 25 -5.27 -14.87 -23.25
N VAL A 26 -4.63 -13.97 -22.50
CA VAL A 26 -3.73 -14.33 -21.39
C VAL A 26 -4.48 -15.12 -20.31
N MET A 27 -5.78 -14.90 -20.11
CA MET A 27 -6.61 -15.67 -19.16
C MET A 27 -6.60 -17.19 -19.41
N GLU A 28 -6.33 -17.62 -20.64
CA GLU A 28 -6.22 -19.04 -20.98
C GLU A 28 -4.91 -19.66 -20.44
N GLN A 29 -3.91 -18.81 -20.17
CA GLN A 29 -2.55 -19.20 -19.77
C GLN A 29 -2.28 -19.00 -18.27
N ILE A 30 -3.16 -18.29 -17.56
CA ILE A 30 -2.97 -17.93 -16.16
C ILE A 30 -4.09 -18.46 -15.25
N ASP A 31 -3.76 -18.60 -13.97
CA ASP A 31 -4.68 -18.72 -12.86
C ASP A 31 -4.59 -17.44 -12.02
N LEU A 32 -5.62 -16.60 -12.09
CA LEU A 32 -5.62 -15.24 -11.54
C LEU A 32 -6.33 -15.21 -10.18
N SER A 33 -5.59 -14.91 -9.11
CA SER A 33 -6.14 -14.52 -7.81
C SER A 33 -6.12 -13.00 -7.64
N VAL A 34 -7.12 -12.48 -6.93
CA VAL A 34 -7.19 -11.06 -6.56
C VAL A 34 -7.24 -10.92 -5.05
N ASP A 35 -6.32 -10.12 -4.48
CA ASP A 35 -6.15 -9.98 -3.05
C ASP A 35 -5.72 -8.54 -2.68
N TYR A 36 -5.62 -8.22 -1.39
CA TYR A 36 -5.00 -6.97 -0.95
C TYR A 36 -3.46 -7.06 -1.04
N PRO A 37 -2.73 -5.92 -1.12
CA PRO A 37 -1.32 -5.93 -1.49
C PRO A 37 -0.41 -6.76 -0.57
N SER A 38 -0.63 -6.71 0.75
CA SER A 38 0.17 -7.52 1.68
C SER A 38 -0.06 -9.02 1.53
N ALA A 39 -1.24 -9.48 1.09
CA ALA A 39 -1.50 -10.87 0.76
C ALA A 39 -0.88 -11.28 -0.58
N CYS A 40 -0.91 -10.43 -1.60
CA CYS A 40 -0.20 -10.69 -2.87
C CYS A 40 1.29 -10.94 -2.62
N ALA A 41 1.93 -10.09 -1.80
CA ALA A 41 3.32 -10.29 -1.38
C ALA A 41 3.54 -11.64 -0.70
N GLN A 42 2.67 -11.98 0.25
CA GLN A 42 2.79 -13.23 1.00
C GLN A 42 2.66 -14.46 0.09
N LYS A 43 1.75 -14.43 -0.89
CA LYS A 43 1.60 -15.50 -1.88
C LYS A 43 2.84 -15.70 -2.73
N VAL A 44 3.54 -14.63 -3.12
CA VAL A 44 4.82 -14.75 -3.86
C VAL A 44 5.92 -15.31 -2.95
N ILE A 45 6.00 -14.85 -1.70
CA ILE A 45 6.99 -15.33 -0.72
C ILE A 45 6.79 -16.83 -0.41
N ASP A 46 5.55 -17.26 -0.25
CA ASP A 46 5.19 -18.63 0.14
C ASP A 46 5.08 -19.59 -1.05
N ASP A 47 5.55 -19.19 -2.24
CA ASP A 47 5.46 -19.95 -3.49
C ASP A 47 4.02 -20.42 -3.80
N GLN A 48 3.03 -19.57 -3.52
CA GLN A 48 1.62 -19.75 -3.86
C GLN A 48 1.23 -18.97 -5.14
N ALA A 49 2.07 -18.02 -5.56
CA ALA A 49 1.94 -17.29 -6.83
C ALA A 49 3.31 -17.18 -7.50
N ASP A 50 3.35 -17.39 -8.82
CA ASP A 50 4.57 -17.30 -9.63
C ASP A 50 4.93 -15.84 -9.96
N ILE A 51 3.90 -14.99 -10.07
CA ILE A 51 4.03 -13.56 -10.34
C ILE A 51 2.96 -12.79 -9.56
N GLY A 52 3.30 -11.60 -9.09
CA GLY A 52 2.29 -10.74 -8.46
C GLY A 52 2.59 -9.26 -8.53
N ILE A 53 1.52 -8.47 -8.41
CA ILE A 53 1.61 -7.03 -8.15
C ILE A 53 1.80 -6.88 -6.65
N ILE A 54 3.05 -6.68 -6.21
CA ILE A 54 3.42 -6.65 -4.80
C ILE A 54 3.91 -5.26 -4.37
N PRO A 55 3.75 -4.87 -3.10
CA PRO A 55 4.29 -3.63 -2.58
C PRO A 55 5.83 -3.61 -2.68
N THR A 56 6.42 -2.49 -3.08
CA THR A 56 7.89 -2.31 -3.17
C THR A 56 8.62 -2.72 -1.88
N ALA A 57 8.08 -2.43 -0.71
CA ALA A 57 8.71 -2.82 0.57
C ALA A 57 8.73 -4.34 0.81
N ALA A 58 7.89 -5.12 0.12
CA ALA A 58 7.93 -6.58 0.21
C ALA A 58 9.17 -7.18 -0.50
N LEU A 59 9.77 -6.46 -1.45
CA LEU A 59 10.99 -6.88 -2.13
C LEU A 59 12.15 -7.09 -1.16
N LEU A 60 12.19 -6.34 -0.06
CA LEU A 60 13.19 -6.46 1.01
C LEU A 60 13.13 -7.81 1.75
N SER A 61 12.02 -8.55 1.62
CA SER A 61 11.81 -9.85 2.26
C SER A 61 12.00 -11.03 1.30
N LEU A 62 12.25 -10.77 0.01
CA LEU A 62 12.45 -11.82 -0.98
C LEU A 62 13.95 -12.13 -1.12
N PRO A 63 14.36 -13.40 -1.01
CA PRO A 63 15.76 -13.77 -1.19
C PRO A 63 16.24 -13.53 -2.63
N GLU A 64 15.34 -13.71 -3.60
CA GLU A 64 15.57 -13.47 -5.02
C GLU A 64 14.26 -13.03 -5.67
N TYR A 65 14.32 -12.04 -6.56
CA TYR A 65 13.16 -11.57 -7.31
C TYR A 65 13.58 -10.92 -8.63
N TYR A 66 12.65 -10.89 -9.59
CA TYR A 66 12.82 -10.22 -10.87
C TYR A 66 11.63 -9.31 -11.14
N ILE A 67 11.90 -8.05 -11.48
CA ILE A 67 10.85 -7.12 -11.93
C ILE A 67 10.65 -7.36 -13.43
N ASN A 68 9.53 -7.99 -13.79
CA ASN A 68 9.23 -8.39 -15.17
C ASN A 68 8.21 -7.46 -15.83
N THR A 69 8.48 -6.14 -15.82
CA THR A 69 7.61 -5.09 -16.38
C THR A 69 8.31 -3.73 -16.34
N ASP A 70 8.02 -2.87 -17.31
CA ASP A 70 8.38 -1.44 -17.28
C ASP A 70 7.32 -0.57 -16.59
N PHE A 71 6.20 -1.19 -16.18
CA PHE A 71 5.06 -0.51 -15.55
C PHE A 71 5.01 -0.76 -14.05
N CYS A 72 4.57 0.25 -13.30
CA CYS A 72 4.31 0.16 -11.87
C CYS A 72 3.03 0.91 -11.48
N ILE A 73 2.65 0.80 -10.20
CA ILE A 73 1.63 1.65 -9.59
C ILE A 73 2.36 2.69 -8.74
N GLY A 74 2.28 3.95 -9.16
CA GLY A 74 2.95 5.07 -8.51
C GLY A 74 2.20 6.37 -8.75
N THR A 75 2.73 7.46 -8.20
CA THR A 75 2.19 8.81 -8.34
C THR A 75 3.33 9.83 -8.33
N GLU A 76 3.05 11.02 -8.86
CA GLU A 76 3.83 12.25 -8.67
C GLU A 76 2.91 13.25 -7.94
N GLY A 77 3.27 13.67 -6.74
CA GLY A 77 2.36 14.37 -5.82
C GLY A 77 1.28 13.44 -5.23
N ALA A 78 0.12 14.01 -4.90
CA ALA A 78 -0.98 13.31 -4.23
C ALA A 78 -1.43 12.01 -4.93
N VAL A 79 -1.61 10.93 -4.16
CA VAL A 79 -2.07 9.60 -4.65
C VAL A 79 -3.56 9.36 -4.42
N ASP A 80 -4.20 10.20 -3.60
CA ASP A 80 -5.62 10.21 -3.26
C ASP A 80 -6.21 8.92 -2.69
N SER A 81 -5.35 8.00 -2.26
CA SER A 81 -5.73 6.66 -1.79
C SER A 81 -4.82 6.09 -0.71
N VAL A 82 -3.86 6.87 -0.21
CA VAL A 82 -2.91 6.47 0.84
C VAL A 82 -2.70 7.66 1.77
N PHE A 83 -3.20 7.54 3.00
CA PHE A 83 -3.19 8.65 3.95
C PHE A 83 -2.65 8.27 5.32
N ILE A 84 -2.14 9.26 6.03
CA ILE A 84 -2.22 9.33 7.49
C ILE A 84 -3.44 10.18 7.84
N PHE A 85 -4.37 9.60 8.58
CA PHE A 85 -5.50 10.30 9.19
C PHE A 85 -5.17 10.57 10.66
N ALA A 86 -5.42 11.80 11.14
CA ALA A 86 -5.12 12.17 12.52
C ALA A 86 -6.22 13.03 13.15
N ASN A 87 -6.41 12.87 14.46
CA ASN A 87 -7.36 13.65 15.24
C ASN A 87 -6.79 15.01 15.71
N LYS A 88 -5.49 15.22 15.50
CA LYS A 88 -4.71 16.40 15.89
C LYS A 88 -3.64 16.69 14.82
N PRO A 89 -3.02 17.89 14.80
CA PRO A 89 -1.91 18.17 13.90
C PRO A 89 -0.77 17.16 14.06
N ILE A 90 -0.07 16.83 12.97
CA ILE A 90 1.01 15.83 12.96
C ILE A 90 2.12 16.14 13.98
N GLU A 91 2.32 17.43 14.30
CA GLU A 91 3.27 17.92 15.28
C GLU A 91 2.92 17.47 16.71
N GLU A 92 1.65 17.18 16.99
CA GLU A 92 1.14 16.76 18.29
C GLU A 92 0.93 15.24 18.38
N VAL A 93 0.99 14.51 17.27
CA VAL A 93 0.82 13.06 17.22
C VAL A 93 1.92 12.36 18.03
N LYS A 94 1.49 11.45 18.92
CA LYS A 94 2.37 10.61 19.75
C LYS A 94 2.23 9.12 19.45
N THR A 95 1.07 8.68 18.98
CA THR A 95 0.79 7.27 18.66
C THR A 95 0.33 7.10 17.21
N LEU A 96 0.85 6.09 16.53
CA LEU A 96 0.49 5.75 15.16
C LEU A 96 0.04 4.29 15.06
N ARG A 97 -1.11 4.04 14.43
CA ARG A 97 -1.52 2.70 13.99
C ARG A 97 -1.20 2.49 12.51
N LEU A 98 -0.56 1.37 12.22
CA LEU A 98 -0.24 0.95 10.85
C LEU A 98 -1.38 0.15 10.20
N ASP A 99 -1.52 0.24 8.88
CA ASP A 99 -2.58 -0.47 8.16
C ASP A 99 -2.18 -1.93 7.88
N LYS A 100 -3.03 -2.89 8.28
CA LYS A 100 -2.75 -4.34 8.12
C LYS A 100 -2.65 -4.80 6.65
N GLN A 101 -3.25 -4.08 5.71
CA GLN A 101 -3.23 -4.40 4.28
C GLN A 101 -2.05 -3.74 3.54
N SER A 102 -1.22 -2.95 4.24
CA SER A 102 -0.09 -2.24 3.65
C SER A 102 1.26 -2.71 4.18
N ARG A 103 2.27 -2.74 3.32
CA ARG A 103 3.69 -2.85 3.70
C ARG A 103 4.44 -1.57 3.33
N THR A 104 4.35 -1.16 2.06
CA THR A 104 5.05 0.04 1.56
C THR A 104 4.57 1.32 2.23
N SER A 105 3.25 1.56 2.31
CA SER A 105 2.74 2.81 2.88
C SER A 105 3.05 2.93 4.38
N ASN A 106 3.07 1.80 5.10
CA ASN A 106 3.49 1.77 6.50
C ASN A 106 4.98 2.13 6.65
N GLY A 107 5.83 1.62 5.76
CA GLY A 107 7.23 2.01 5.67
C GLY A 107 7.40 3.50 5.39
N LEU A 108 6.69 4.01 4.38
CA LEU A 108 6.71 5.41 3.98
C LEU A 108 6.24 6.35 5.11
N ALA A 109 5.12 6.03 5.77
CA ALA A 109 4.62 6.79 6.91
C ALA A 109 5.68 6.94 8.00
N ARG A 110 6.39 5.85 8.33
CA ARG A 110 7.48 5.87 9.32
C ARG A 110 8.67 6.71 8.85
N VAL A 111 9.01 6.65 7.57
CA VAL A 111 10.07 7.49 6.99
C VAL A 111 9.71 8.96 7.09
N LEU A 112 8.50 9.34 6.73
CA LEU A 112 8.06 10.74 6.78
C LEU A 112 7.97 11.26 8.22
N ILE A 113 7.38 10.49 9.14
CA ILE A 113 7.35 10.85 10.57
C ILE A 113 8.74 11.11 11.12
N LYS A 114 9.67 10.19 10.86
CA LYS A 114 11.02 10.31 11.39
C LYS A 114 11.85 11.41 10.72
N ASN A 115 11.79 11.52 9.39
CA ASN A 115 12.77 12.29 8.63
C ASN A 115 12.22 13.63 8.11
N TYR A 116 10.94 13.68 7.74
CA TYR A 116 10.30 14.89 7.25
C TYR A 116 9.72 15.72 8.41
N TRP A 117 8.81 15.12 9.20
CA TRP A 117 8.21 15.78 10.37
C TRP A 117 9.12 15.76 11.62
N LYS A 118 10.22 15.00 11.61
CA LYS A 118 11.21 14.91 12.71
C LYS A 118 10.59 14.57 14.06
N LYS A 119 9.61 13.66 14.04
CA LYS A 119 8.88 13.15 15.19
C LYS A 119 9.34 11.73 15.53
N ASP A 120 9.22 11.40 16.80
CA ASP A 120 9.24 10.02 17.29
C ASP A 120 7.85 9.69 17.82
N VAL A 121 7.26 8.62 17.30
CA VAL A 121 5.89 8.19 17.62
C VAL A 121 5.88 6.72 18.00
N GLU A 122 5.08 6.38 19.00
CA GLU A 122 4.87 5.02 19.42
C GLU A 122 3.93 4.30 18.45
N LEU A 123 4.29 3.09 18.03
CA LEU A 123 3.42 2.25 17.22
C LEU A 123 2.46 1.46 18.11
N VAL A 124 1.16 1.71 17.97
CA VAL A 124 0.15 0.98 18.74
C VAL A 124 -0.40 -0.20 17.94
N THR A 125 -0.27 -1.40 18.51
CA THR A 125 -0.76 -2.64 17.91
C THR A 125 -2.04 -3.16 18.57
N ASP A 126 -2.29 -2.80 19.82
CA ASP A 126 -3.54 -3.13 20.52
C ASP A 126 -4.71 -2.39 19.87
N GLU A 127 -5.73 -3.13 19.44
CA GLU A 127 -6.92 -2.57 18.79
C GLU A 127 -7.84 -1.82 19.75
N SER A 128 -7.73 -2.07 21.06
CA SER A 128 -8.53 -1.41 22.10
C SER A 128 -8.08 0.04 22.38
N ILE A 129 -6.86 0.40 21.98
CA ILE A 129 -6.30 1.75 22.15
C ILE A 129 -6.74 2.63 20.98
N GLU A 130 -7.23 3.84 21.20
CA GLU A 130 -7.43 4.79 20.10
C GLU A 130 -6.10 5.53 19.78
N PRO A 131 -5.53 5.42 18.57
CA PRO A 131 -4.33 6.15 18.20
C PRO A 131 -4.59 7.63 17.91
N ASP A 132 -3.55 8.45 18.05
CA ASP A 132 -3.59 9.84 17.61
C ASP A 132 -3.71 9.95 16.09
N ALA A 133 -3.07 9.02 15.37
CA ALA A 133 -3.08 8.93 13.92
C ALA A 133 -3.06 7.47 13.43
N TYR A 134 -3.56 7.23 12.22
CA TYR A 134 -3.53 5.91 11.60
C TYR A 134 -3.29 5.99 10.10
N VAL A 135 -2.54 5.01 9.58
CA VAL A 135 -2.39 4.80 8.13
C VAL A 135 -3.65 4.10 7.61
N LEU A 136 -4.13 4.52 6.45
CA LEU A 136 -5.21 3.83 5.73
C LEU A 136 -4.97 3.90 4.23
N ILE A 137 -5.24 2.78 3.53
CA ILE A 137 -4.95 2.65 2.10
C ILE A 137 -6.12 2.09 1.28
N GLY A 138 -6.06 2.36 -0.02
CA GLY A 138 -6.97 1.84 -1.03
C GLY A 138 -8.37 2.44 -0.89
N ASP A 139 -9.37 1.69 -1.37
CA ASP A 139 -10.75 2.17 -1.46
C ASP A 139 -11.37 2.51 -0.09
N ARG A 140 -10.80 1.99 1.00
CA ARG A 140 -11.21 2.28 2.39
C ARG A 140 -11.02 3.74 2.80
N THR A 141 -10.23 4.48 2.03
CA THR A 141 -9.96 5.91 2.26
C THR A 141 -11.06 6.81 1.69
N PHE A 142 -11.84 6.31 0.73
CA PHE A 142 -12.84 7.12 0.03
C PHE A 142 -13.94 7.58 0.98
N GLY A 143 -14.28 8.87 0.89
CA GLY A 143 -15.26 9.51 1.77
C GLY A 143 -14.74 9.86 3.18
N LYS A 144 -13.53 9.41 3.58
CA LYS A 144 -13.00 9.69 4.93
C LYS A 144 -12.35 11.05 5.10
N LYS A 145 -11.87 11.67 4.01
CA LYS A 145 -11.17 12.96 4.05
C LYS A 145 -11.95 14.06 4.80
N ASN A 146 -13.27 14.06 4.66
CA ASN A 146 -14.14 15.07 5.28
C ASN A 146 -14.58 14.69 6.71
N ALA A 147 -14.28 13.48 7.16
CA ALA A 147 -14.71 12.95 8.46
C ALA A 147 -13.61 13.04 9.52
N VAL A 148 -12.37 13.31 9.13
CA VAL A 148 -11.20 13.37 10.01
C VAL A 148 -10.58 14.77 9.96
N PRO A 149 -10.22 15.39 11.10
CA PRO A 149 -9.74 16.77 11.13
C PRO A 149 -8.44 17.02 10.35
N TYR A 150 -7.51 16.06 10.37
CA TYR A 150 -6.22 16.17 9.69
C TYR A 150 -5.99 14.97 8.77
N VAL A 151 -5.61 15.28 7.52
CA VAL A 151 -5.45 14.30 6.45
C VAL A 151 -4.17 14.62 5.70
N TYR A 152 -3.24 13.66 5.69
CA TYR A 152 -1.94 13.79 5.04
C TYR A 152 -1.84 12.74 3.94
N ASP A 153 -1.82 13.17 2.67
CA ASP A 153 -1.63 12.27 1.54
C ASP A 153 -0.17 11.86 1.44
N LEU A 154 0.12 10.55 1.59
CA LEU A 154 1.52 10.12 1.65
C LEU A 154 2.27 10.29 0.33
N GLY A 155 1.58 10.37 -0.81
CA GLY A 155 2.22 10.70 -2.10
C GLY A 155 2.65 12.16 -2.13
N GLU A 156 1.75 13.05 -1.71
CA GLU A 156 2.02 14.50 -1.64
C GLU A 156 3.14 14.82 -0.64
N GLU A 157 3.08 14.23 0.56
CA GLU A 157 4.09 14.48 1.59
C GLU A 157 5.45 13.90 1.22
N TRP A 158 5.48 12.80 0.45
CA TRP A 158 6.72 12.28 -0.13
C TRP A 158 7.30 13.23 -1.17
N PHE A 159 6.48 13.71 -2.10
CA PHE A 159 6.89 14.69 -3.11
C PHE A 159 7.42 15.98 -2.47
N ASN A 160 6.73 16.51 -1.45
CA ASN A 160 7.19 17.68 -0.69
C ASN A 160 8.53 17.45 0.01
N PHE A 161 8.80 16.22 0.43
CA PHE A 161 10.06 15.86 1.07
C PHE A 161 11.21 15.67 0.07
N THR A 162 10.95 15.10 -1.11
CA THR A 162 12.01 14.63 -2.01
C THR A 162 12.12 15.31 -3.37
N GLY A 163 11.10 16.05 -3.81
CA GLY A 163 10.93 16.44 -5.22
C GLY A 163 10.51 15.23 -6.03
#